data_AF-A0A9P6AF53-F1
#
_entry.id   AF-A0A9P6AF53-F1
#
_cell.length_a   1.000
_cell.length_b   1.000
_cell.length_c   1.000
_cell.angle_alpha   90.00
_cell.angle_beta   90.00
_cell.angle_gamma   90.00
#
_symmetry.space_group_name_H-M   'P 1'
#
loop_
_entity.id
_entity.type
_entity.pdbx_description
1 polymer ?
#
loop_
_entity_poly.entity_id
_entity_poly.type
_entity_poly.pdbx_seq_one_letter_code
_entity_poly.pdbx_strand_id
1 'polypeptide(L)' 'CECQPLTLALMNTGMFPSSPIQPCFTFDLNHLLWASALFLYGVPNISAWSRALTAYLTQKGFDVPSEVWQC' A
#
# COMPACT_ATOMS: atom_id res chain seq x y z
N CYS A 1 -21.51 13.79 -19.56
CA CYS A 1 -20.93 12.98 -18.49
C CYS A 1 -21.96 12.82 -17.39
N GLU A 2 -22.36 11.58 -17.06
CA GLU A 2 -23.10 11.31 -15.83
C GLU A 2 -22.07 11.20 -14.70
N CYS A 3 -21.64 12.34 -14.17
CA CYS A 3 -20.74 12.36 -13.04
C CYS A 3 -21.52 11.89 -11.82
N GLN A 4 -21.34 10.63 -11.43
CA GLN A 4 -21.85 10.16 -10.15
C GLN A 4 -21.10 10.86 -9.01
N PRO A 5 -21.79 11.20 -7.92
CA PRO A 5 -21.14 11.68 -6.71
C PRO A 5 -20.08 10.68 -6.25
N LEU A 6 -18.88 11.16 -5.90
CA LEU A 6 -17.77 10.33 -5.44
C LEU A 6 -18.18 9.42 -4.26
N THR A 7 -19.05 9.91 -3.39
CA THR A 7 -19.61 9.15 -2.26
C THR A 7 -20.42 7.93 -2.71
N LEU A 8 -21.24 8.06 -3.77
CA LEU A 8 -21.99 6.95 -4.35
C LEU A 8 -21.08 5.93 -5.01
N ALA A 9 -20.05 6.40 -5.73
CA ALA A 9 -19.04 5.52 -6.33
C ALA A 9 -18.29 4.73 -5.27
N LEU A 10 -17.85 5.39 -4.18
CA LEU A 10 -17.13 4.75 -3.07
C LEU A 10 -18.00 3.79 -2.24
N MET A 11 -19.30 4.10 -2.06
CA MET A 11 -20.24 3.16 -1.42
C MET A 11 -20.40 1.90 -2.27
N ASN A 12 -20.60 2.05 -3.58
CA ASN A 12 -20.80 0.92 -4.50
C ASN A 12 -19.55 0.02 -4.62
N THR A 13 -18.36 0.51 -4.31
CA THR A 13 -17.11 -0.29 -4.31
C THR A 13 -16.72 -0.83 -2.94
N GLY A 14 -17.49 -0.55 -1.88
CA GLY A 14 -17.15 -0.98 -0.52
C GLY A 14 -15.97 -0.21 0.10
N MET A 15 -15.57 0.91 -0.51
CA MET A 15 -14.46 1.76 -0.05
C MET A 15 -14.91 2.88 0.90
N PHE A 16 -16.22 3.01 1.13
CA PHE A 16 -16.78 3.95 2.10
C PHE A 16 -16.97 3.27 3.48
N PRO A 17 -16.60 3.93 4.62
CA PRO A 17 -16.66 3.31 5.94
C PRO A 17 -18.05 2.79 6.35
N SER A 18 -19.11 3.43 5.86
CA SER A 18 -20.49 3.03 6.10
C SER A 18 -21.12 2.31 4.91
N SER A 19 -20.31 1.75 3.99
CA SER A 19 -20.85 0.96 2.89
C SER A 19 -21.45 -0.34 3.44
N PRO A 20 -22.69 -0.71 3.04
CA PRO A 20 -23.26 -2.01 3.38
C PRO A 20 -22.54 -3.16 2.68
N ILE A 21 -21.73 -2.86 1.65
CA ILE A 21 -20.82 -3.80 1.02
C ILE A 21 -19.61 -3.90 1.94
N GLN A 22 -19.55 -5.00 2.70
CA GLN A 22 -18.42 -5.29 3.56
C GLN A 22 -17.14 -5.24 2.71
N PRO A 23 -16.10 -4.49 3.10
CA PRO A 23 -14.88 -4.41 2.32
C PRO A 23 -14.34 -5.83 2.15
N CYS A 24 -14.35 -6.33 0.91
CA CYS A 24 -13.84 -7.67 0.58
C CYS A 24 -12.32 -7.75 0.77
N PHE A 25 -11.67 -6.60 1.02
CA PHE A 25 -10.24 -6.48 1.19
C PHE A 25 -9.91 -5.62 2.41
N THR A 26 -9.77 -6.28 3.56
CA THR A 26 -9.14 -5.69 4.73
C THR A 26 -7.64 -5.57 4.43
N PHE A 27 -7.19 -4.42 3.95
CA PHE A 27 -5.76 -4.14 3.89
C PHE A 27 -5.26 -4.04 5.33
N ASP A 28 -4.29 -4.88 5.70
CA ASP A 28 -3.54 -4.65 6.93
C ASP A 28 -2.95 -3.22 6.86
N LEU A 29 -3.14 -2.44 7.93
CA LEU A 29 -2.57 -1.09 8.04
C LEU A 29 -1.06 -1.11 7.81
N ASN A 30 -0.40 -2.19 8.18
CA ASN A 30 1.00 -2.46 7.89
C ASN A 30 1.28 -2.54 6.38
N HIS A 31 0.41 -3.19 5.61
CA HIS A 31 0.49 -3.23 4.16
C HIS A 31 0.27 -1.86 3.53
N LEU A 32 -0.66 -1.07 4.06
CA LEU A 32 -0.92 0.28 3.57
C LEU A 32 0.27 1.21 3.83
N LEU A 33 0.88 1.10 5.02
CA LEU A 33 2.10 1.84 5.38
C LEU A 33 3.27 1.47 4.48
N TRP A 34 3.48 0.17 4.22
CA TRP A 34 4.51 -0.26 3.30
C TRP A 34 4.24 0.18 1.85
N ALA A 35 3.00 0.09 1.37
CA ALA A 35 2.60 0.62 0.07
C ALA A 35 2.82 2.14 -0.05
N SER A 36 2.61 2.89 1.04
CA SER A 36 2.94 4.31 1.09
C SER A 36 4.45 4.57 1.01
N ALA A 37 5.26 3.72 1.65
CA ALA A 37 6.72 3.80 1.57
C ALA A 37 7.22 3.48 0.15
N LEU A 38 6.61 2.51 -0.53
CA LEU A 38 6.88 2.20 -1.95
C LEU A 38 6.79 3.44 -2.85
N PHE A 39 5.81 4.32 -2.63
CA PHE A 39 5.68 5.57 -3.40
C PHE A 39 6.86 6.54 -3.19
N LEU A 40 7.57 6.47 -2.06
CA LEU A 40 8.77 7.28 -1.81
C LEU A 40 9.98 6.80 -2.64
N TYR A 41 10.01 5.53 -3.02
CA TYR A 41 11.13 4.93 -3.76
C TYR A 41 10.97 4.94 -5.29
N GLY A 42 9.87 5.50 -5.81
CA GLY A 42 9.66 5.76 -7.24
C GLY A 42 8.83 4.70 -7.96
N VAL A 43 9.08 4.50 -9.26
CA VAL A 43 8.35 3.54 -10.11
C VAL A 43 8.46 2.14 -9.50
N PRO A 44 7.35 1.36 -9.42
CA PRO A 44 7.36 0.01 -8.85
C PRO A 44 8.22 -0.93 -9.71
N ASN A 45 9.51 -0.98 -9.39
CA ASN A 45 10.48 -1.92 -9.91
C ASN A 45 11.01 -2.77 -8.74
N ILE A 46 11.67 -3.88 -9.05
CA ILE A 46 12.11 -4.86 -8.04
C ILE A 46 13.01 -4.21 -6.98
N SER A 47 13.85 -3.25 -7.37
CA SER A 47 14.79 -2.58 -6.45
C SER A 47 14.14 -1.50 -5.58
N ALA A 48 13.15 -0.76 -6.08
CA ALA A 48 12.34 0.14 -5.26
C ALA A 48 11.51 -0.65 -4.25
N TRP A 49 11.04 -1.83 -4.66
CA TRP A 49 10.27 -2.73 -3.82
C TRP A 49 11.11 -3.31 -2.68
N SER A 50 12.31 -3.81 -2.98
CA SER A 50 13.23 -4.31 -1.96
C SER A 50 13.64 -3.20 -0.98
N ARG A 51 13.86 -1.96 -1.43
CA ARG A 51 14.21 -0.84 -0.53
C ARG A 51 13.07 -0.49 0.39
N ALA A 52 11.86 -0.37 -0.17
CA ALA A 52 10.68 -0.05 0.61
C ALA A 52 10.40 -1.11 1.68
N LEU A 53 10.54 -2.39 1.32
CA LEU A 53 10.37 -3.50 2.25
C LEU A 53 11.44 -3.52 3.34
N THR A 54 12.72 -3.34 2.96
CA THR A 54 13.83 -3.30 3.90
C THR A 54 13.65 -2.16 4.90
N ALA A 55 13.39 -0.94 4.42
CA ALA A 55 13.17 0.22 5.28
C ALA A 55 11.97 0.04 6.22
N TYR A 56 10.87 -0.52 5.72
CA TYR A 56 9.67 -0.81 6.52
C TYR A 56 9.95 -1.84 7.63
N LEU A 57 10.63 -2.94 7.31
CA LEU A 57 10.95 -3.99 8.27
C LEU A 57 11.99 -3.52 9.31
N THR A 58 12.99 -2.75 8.89
CA THR A 58 13.96 -2.13 9.82
C THR A 58 13.26 -1.17 10.79
N GLN A 59 12.29 -0.37 10.34
CA GLN A 59 11.50 0.50 11.21
C GLN A 59 10.72 -0.30 12.27
N LYS A 60 10.32 -1.53 11.96
CA LYS A 60 9.63 -2.44 12.86
C LYS A 60 10.58 -3.22 13.79
N GLY A 61 11.89 -2.99 13.69
CA GLY A 61 12.92 -3.63 14.52
C GLY A 61 13.37 -5.01 14.02
N PHE A 62 13.03 -5.38 12.79
CA PHE A 62 13.57 -6.58 12.17
C PHE A 62 14.98 -6.32 11.63
N ASP A 63 15.89 -7.24 11.88
CA ASP A 63 17.23 -7.21 11.30
C ASP A 63 17.14 -7.76 9.87
N VAL A 64 17.19 -6.84 8.89
CA VAL A 64 17.07 -7.16 7.48
C VAL A 64 18.41 -6.88 6.80
N PRO A 65 18.99 -7.88 6.11
CA PRO A 65 20.22 -7.67 5.34
C PRO A 65 20.01 -6.53 4.33
N SER A 66 20.95 -5.58 4.29
CA SER A 66 20.94 -4.53 3.28
C SER A 66 21.02 -5.14 1.88
N GLU A 67 20.45 -4.45 0.88
CA GLU A 67 20.42 -4.90 -0.51
C GLU A 67 21.80 -5.39 -0.96
N VAL A 68 21.86 -6.62 -1.48
CA VAL A 68 23.07 -7.14 -2.12
C VAL A 68 23.17 -6.45 -3.46
N TRP A 69 24.11 -5.52 -3.61
CA TRP A 69 24.49 -4.98 -4.91
C TRP A 69 25.02 -6.15 -5.76
N GLN A 70 24.15 -6.74 -6.58
CA GLN A 70 24.62 -7.59 -7.67
C GLN A 70 25.21 -6.64 -8.72
N CYS A 71 26.54 -6.53 -8.69
CA CYS A 71 27.33 -5.96 -9.77
C CYS A 71 27.03 -6.63 -11.10
#